data_AF-A0A3N1GFB5-F1
#
_entry.id   AF-A0A3N1GFB5-F1
#
_cell.length_a   1.000
_cell.length_b   1.000
_cell.length_c   1.000
_cell.angle_alpha   90.00
_cell.angle_beta   90.00
_cell.angle_gamma   90.00
#
_symmetry.space_group_name_H-M   'P 1'
#
loop_
_entity.id
_entity.type
_entity.pdbx_description
1 polymer ?
#
loop_
_entity_poly.entity_id
_entity_poly.type
_entity_poly.pdbx_seq_one_letter_code
_entity_poly.pdbx_strand_id
1 'polypeptide(L)' 'MTPQEGFVDDALLAYAAGRDDALAGCRDGEKAQHPETGADYRMGFLDGRVEIFRMFSQVREILDENN' A
#
# COMPACT_ATOMS: atom_id res chain seq x y z
N MET A 1 -7.50 17.72 -22.46
CA MET A 1 -7.27 16.62 -21.54
C MET A 1 -7.28 15.34 -22.36
N THR A 2 -6.16 14.62 -22.44
CA THR A 2 -6.13 13.34 -23.17
C THR A 2 -6.67 12.24 -22.24
N PRO A 3 -7.46 11.27 -22.74
CA PRO A 3 -8.08 10.24 -21.90
C PRO A 3 -7.10 9.38 -21.08
N GLN A 4 -5.83 9.34 -21.50
CA GLN A 4 -4.80 8.49 -20.89
C GLN A 4 -4.20 9.10 -19.62
N GLU A 5 -4.22 10.43 -19.43
CA GLU A 5 -3.66 11.06 -18.24
C GLU A 5 -4.55 10.87 -16.99
N GLY A 6 -5.87 10.90 -17.15
CA GLY A 6 -6.80 10.68 -16.03
C GLY A 6 -6.70 9.28 -15.43
N PHE A 7 -6.57 8.25 -16.28
CA PHE A 7 -6.41 6.87 -15.85
C PHE A 7 -5.13 6.63 -15.02
N VAL A 8 -4.02 7.27 -15.39
CA VAL A 8 -2.75 7.13 -14.65
C VAL A 8 -2.82 7.83 -13.30
N ASP A 9 -3.50 8.98 -13.22
CA ASP A 9 -3.72 9.68 -11.94
C ASP A 9 -4.59 8.83 -10.99
N ASP A 10 -5.69 8.26 -11.50
CA ASP A 10 -6.58 7.40 -10.72
C ASP A 10 -5.89 6.12 -10.21
N ALA A 11 -5.04 5.51 -11.03
CA ALA A 11 -4.23 4.35 -10.64
C ALA A 11 -3.24 4.70 -9.51
N LEU A 12 -2.54 5.84 -9.64
CA LEU A 12 -1.59 6.30 -8.62
C LEU A 12 -2.28 6.66 -7.30
N LEU A 13 -3.44 7.32 -7.37
CA LEU A 13 -4.25 7.65 -6.20
C LEU A 13 -4.75 6.37 -5.50
N ALA A 14 -5.19 5.37 -6.26
CA ALA A 14 -5.62 4.10 -5.70
C ALA A 14 -4.45 3.35 -5.02
N TYR A 15 -3.27 3.34 -5.65
CA TYR A 15 -2.04 2.82 -5.04
C TYR A 15 -1.72 3.53 -3.71
N ALA A 16 -1.71 4.86 -3.71
CA ALA A 16 -1.42 5.65 -2.52
C ALA A 16 -2.44 5.36 -1.39
N ALA A 17 -3.73 5.29 -1.72
CA ALA A 17 -4.77 4.95 -0.77
C ALA A 17 -4.57 3.54 -0.17
N GLY A 18 -4.20 2.55 -0.99
CA GLY A 18 -3.89 1.20 -0.50
C GLY A 18 -2.70 1.18 0.45
N ARG A 19 -1.64 1.93 0.14
CA ARG A 19 -0.46 2.06 0.98
C ARG A 19 -0.80 2.70 2.33
N ASP A 20 -1.57 3.79 2.34
CA ASP A 20 -2.00 4.47 3.57
C ASP A 20 -2.87 3.57 4.45
N ASP A 21 -3.81 2.84 3.83
CA ASP A 21 -4.68 1.87 4.50
C ASP A 21 -3.87 0.71 5.13
N ALA A 22 -2.80 0.25 4.48
CA ALA A 22 -1.89 -0.74 5.04
C ALA A 22 -1.11 -0.22 6.26
N LEU A 23 -0.66 1.04 6.21
CA LEU A 23 -0.01 1.71 7.34
C LEU A 23 -0.96 1.90 8.51
N ALA A 24 -2.23 2.20 8.23
CA ALA A 24 -3.30 2.26 9.23
C ALA A 24 -3.77 0.86 9.71
N GLY A 25 -3.37 -0.22 9.03
CA GLY A 25 -3.79 -1.59 9.34
C GLY A 25 -5.26 -1.88 9.01
N CYS A 26 -5.91 -1.05 8.18
CA CYS A 26 -7.32 -1.16 7.84
C CYS A 26 -7.48 -1.36 6.33
N ARG A 27 -7.91 -2.54 5.90
CA ARG A 27 -8.15 -2.80 4.48
C ARG A 27 -9.56 -2.37 4.07
N ASP A 28 -9.65 -1.51 3.06
CA ASP A 28 -10.90 -1.13 2.41
C ASP A 28 -11.30 -2.16 1.35
N GLY A 29 -12.42 -2.85 1.61
CA GLY A 29 -12.96 -3.88 0.72
C GLY A 29 -13.54 -3.34 -0.58
N GLU A 30 -14.13 -2.15 -0.55
CA GLU A 30 -14.78 -1.53 -1.71
C GLU A 30 -13.71 -1.05 -2.70
N LYS A 31 -12.70 -0.31 -2.23
CA LYS A 31 -11.56 0.11 -3.05
C LYS A 31 -10.82 -1.09 -3.62
N ALA A 32 -10.62 -2.14 -2.80
CA ALA A 32 -9.95 -3.36 -3.25
C ALA A 32 -10.72 -4.13 -4.33
N GLN A 33 -12.03 -3.94 -4.48
CA GLN A 33 -12.86 -4.61 -5.49
C GLN A 33 -13.18 -3.72 -6.69
N HIS A 34 -12.70 -2.46 -6.69
CA HIS A 34 -12.96 -1.53 -7.78
C HIS A 34 -12.47 -2.11 -9.12
N PRO A 35 -13.31 -2.14 -10.17
CA PRO A 35 -13.00 -2.85 -11.42
C PRO A 35 -11.81 -2.27 -12.17
N GLU A 36 -11.57 -0.96 -12.06
CA GLU A 36 -10.52 -0.26 -12.83
C GLU A 36 -9.23 -0.05 -12.02
N THR A 37 -9.35 0.22 -10.71
CA THR A 37 -8.23 0.66 -9.87
C THR A 37 -7.97 -0.25 -8.67
N GLY A 38 -8.77 -1.31 -8.50
CA GLY A 38 -8.63 -2.23 -7.38
C GLY A 38 -7.32 -3.02 -7.42
N ALA A 39 -6.73 -3.19 -8.61
CA ALA A 39 -5.40 -3.78 -8.74
C ALA A 39 -4.32 -2.89 -8.10
N ASP A 40 -4.32 -1.60 -8.43
CA ASP A 40 -3.36 -0.62 -7.93
C ASP A 40 -3.50 -0.44 -6.41
N TYR A 41 -4.73 -0.37 -5.90
CA TYR A 41 -5.00 -0.36 -4.46
C TYR A 41 -4.40 -1.57 -3.74
N ARG A 42 -4.64 -2.79 -4.26
CA ARG A 42 -4.11 -4.01 -3.64
C ARG A 42 -2.58 -4.05 -3.67
N MET A 43 -1.96 -3.51 -4.72
CA MET A 43 -0.50 -3.39 -4.80
C MET A 43 0.04 -2.45 -3.73
N GLY A 44 -0.53 -1.24 -3.61
CA GLY A 44 -0.14 -0.30 -2.55
C GLY A 44 -0.30 -0.88 -1.15
N PHE A 45 -1.39 -1.59 -0.91
CA PHE A 45 -1.63 -2.25 0.37
C PHE A 45 -0.59 -3.34 0.68
N LEU A 46 -0.23 -4.17 -0.30
CA LEU A 46 0.78 -5.20 -0.13
C LEU A 46 2.16 -4.59 0.14
N ASP A 47 2.55 -3.56 -0.62
CA ASP A 47 3.82 -2.87 -0.43
C ASP A 47 3.92 -2.26 0.97
N GLY A 48 2.87 -1.56 1.44
CA GLY A 48 2.83 -1.00 2.79
C GLY A 48 3.00 -2.06 3.88
N ARG A 49 2.40 -3.24 3.72
CA ARG A 49 2.59 -4.37 4.64
C ARG A 49 4.03 -4.90 4.64
N VAL A 50 4.68 -4.96 3.48
CA VAL A 50 6.09 -5.38 3.38
C VAL A 50 7.01 -4.37 4.03
N GLU A 51 6.75 -3.08 3.89
CA GLU A 51 7.51 -2.01 4.56
C GLU A 51 7.43 -2.13 6.09
N ILE A 52 6.22 -2.32 6.63
CA ILE A 52 6.01 -2.53 8.06
C ILE A 52 6.77 -3.78 8.55
N PHE A 53 6.72 -4.88 7.78
CA PHE A 53 7.46 -6.09 8.12
C PHE A 53 8.97 -5.86 8.19
N ARG A 54 9.54 -5.15 7.20
CA ARG A 54 10.96 -4.79 7.17
C ARG A 54 11.35 -3.89 8.35
N MET A 55 10.49 -2.94 8.73
CA MET A 55 10.71 -2.13 9.92
C MET A 55 10.77 -3.00 11.18
N PHE A 56 9.83 -3.93 11.36
CA PHE A 56 9.84 -4.84 12.51
C PHE A 56 11.05 -5.77 12.53
N SER A 57 11.52 -6.26 11.38
CA SER A 57 12.71 -7.11 11.34
C SER A 57 13.95 -6.34 11.81
N GLN A 58 14.12 -5.09 11.35
CA GLN A 58 15.23 -4.23 11.78
C GLN A 58 15.16 -3.89 13.28
N VAL A 59 13.97 -3.62 13.81
CA VAL A 59 13.80 -3.39 15.27
C VAL A 59 14.20 -4.63 16.07
N ARG A 60 13.87 -5.84 15.58
CA ARG A 60 14.27 -7.10 16.24
C ARG A 60 15.78 -7.28 16.22
N GLU A 61 16.44 -7.04 15.10
CA GLU A 61 17.90 -7.10 14.99
C GLU A 61 18.57 -6.17 16.00
N ILE A 62 18.10 -4.92 16.13
CA ILE A 62 18.62 -3.95 17.11
C ILE A 62 18.43 -4.44 18.55
N LEU A 63 17.29 -5.06 18.88
CA LEU A 63 17.04 -5.59 20.22
C LEU A 63 17.88 -6.83 20.53
N ASP A 64 18.13 -7.68 19.53
CA ASP A 64 18.97 -8.87 19.68
C ASP A 64 20.45 -8.51 19.84
N GLU A 65 20.95 -7.46 19.18
CA GLU A 65 22.33 -6.96 19.34
C GLU A 65 22.60 -6.33 20.72
N ASN A 66 21.55 -5.89 21.43
CA ASN A 66 21.66 -5.24 22.73
C ASN A 66 21.40 -6.18 23.93
N ASN A 67 21.12 -7.47 23.69
CA ASN A 67 20.94 -8.51 24.69
C ASN A 67 22.14 -9.45 24.78
#